data_AF-A0A062GC97-F1
#
_entry.id   AF-A0A062GC97-F1
#
_cell.length_a   1.000
_cell.length_b   1.000
_cell.length_c   1.000
_cell.angle_alpha   90.00
_cell.angle_beta   90.00
_cell.angle_gamma   90.00
#
_symmetry.space_group_name_H-M   'P 1'
#
loop_
_entity.id
_entity.type
_entity.pdbx_description
1 polymer ?
#
loop_
_entity_poly.entity_id
_entity_poly.type
_entity_poly.pdbx_seq_one_letter_code
_entity_poly.pdbx_strand_id
1 'polypeptide(L)'
;MNNFAVSRNDFNDWMVPVFAPANFIPVRGEGSRIWDQENKEYIDFAGGIAVNALGHAHPVAVNALTEQATKLWHVGNGYTNEPVLRLAKQLTENTFADKVFFCNS
;
A
#
# COMPACT_ATOMS: atom_id res chain seq x y z
N MET A 1 3.84 20.29 -6.48
CA MET A 1 3.46 19.00 -7.09
C MET A 1 3.49 19.18 -8.59
N ASN A 2 3.97 18.18 -9.34
CA ASN A 2 3.89 18.20 -10.80
C ASN A 2 2.41 18.19 -11.21
N ASN A 3 1.98 19.23 -11.93
CA ASN A 3 0.57 19.54 -12.13
C ASN A 3 0.12 19.26 -13.57
N PHE A 4 0.67 18.22 -14.20
CA PHE A 4 0.29 17.82 -15.55
C PHE A 4 -0.82 16.77 -15.54
N ALA A 5 -1.70 16.82 -16.54
CA ALA A 5 -2.75 15.82 -16.73
C ALA A 5 -2.12 14.47 -17.12
N VAL A 6 -2.63 13.38 -16.54
CA VAL A 6 -2.17 12.00 -16.78
C VAL A 6 -3.26 11.22 -17.51
N SER A 7 -2.90 10.52 -18.58
CA SER A 7 -3.77 9.67 -19.39
C SER A 7 -3.39 8.19 -19.32
N ARG A 8 -4.27 7.30 -19.78
CA ARG A 8 -3.95 5.86 -19.89
C ARG A 8 -2.84 5.58 -20.91
N ASN A 9 -2.68 6.41 -21.95
CA ASN A 9 -1.64 6.21 -22.95
C ASN A 9 -0.24 6.46 -22.37
N ASP A 10 -0.13 7.36 -21.39
CA ASP A 10 1.14 7.70 -20.73
C ASP A 10 1.80 6.46 -20.11
N PHE A 11 1.01 5.46 -19.67
CA PHE A 11 1.54 4.19 -19.20
C PHE A 11 2.36 3.47 -20.28
N ASN A 12 1.90 3.49 -21.53
CA ASN A 12 2.60 2.84 -22.64
C ASN A 12 3.86 3.61 -23.04
N ASP A 13 3.85 4.93 -22.88
CA ASP A 13 4.97 5.79 -23.24
C ASP A 13 6.10 5.74 -22.20
N TRP A 14 5.76 5.56 -20.91
CA TRP A 14 6.72 5.76 -19.81
C TRP A 14 7.08 4.50 -19.02
N MET A 15 6.25 3.44 -19.05
CA MET A 15 6.49 2.23 -18.24
C MET A 15 7.16 1.13 -19.06
N VAL A 16 8.07 0.37 -18.43
CA VAL A 16 8.59 -0.87 -19.02
C VAL A 16 7.40 -1.84 -19.23
N PRO A 17 7.20 -2.41 -20.44
CA PRO A 17 5.93 -3.04 -20.83
C PRO A 17 5.76 -4.48 -20.30
N VAL A 18 5.91 -4.67 -18.99
CA VAL A 18 5.70 -5.96 -18.31
C VAL A 18 4.25 -6.17 -17.82
N PHE A 19 3.40 -5.15 -17.92
CA PHE A 19 1.97 -5.21 -17.61
C PHE A 19 1.12 -4.58 -18.72
N ALA A 20 -0.12 -5.06 -18.83
CA ALA A 20 -1.18 -4.44 -19.64
C ALA A 20 -2.36 -4.08 -18.70
N PRO A 21 -2.31 -2.92 -18.01
CA PRO A 21 -3.33 -2.54 -17.03
C PRO A 21 -4.66 -2.16 -17.71
N ALA A 22 -5.72 -2.09 -16.90
CA ALA A 22 -7.06 -1.71 -17.33
C ALA A 22 -7.09 -0.36 -18.09
N ASN A 23 -8.17 -0.13 -18.83
CA ASN A 23 -8.34 1.09 -19.63
C ASN A 23 -8.75 2.33 -18.80
N PHE A 24 -9.00 2.17 -17.50
CA PHE A 24 -9.34 3.22 -16.56
C PHE A 24 -8.28 3.33 -15.45
N ILE A 25 -8.19 4.49 -14.81
CA ILE A 25 -7.19 4.79 -13.77
C ILE A 25 -7.89 5.09 -12.45
N PRO A 26 -7.82 4.21 -11.43
CA PRO A 26 -8.32 4.50 -10.09
C PRO A 26 -7.61 5.70 -9.45
N VAL A 27 -8.37 6.59 -8.79
CA VAL A 27 -7.85 7.80 -8.12
C VAL A 27 -8.21 7.90 -6.64
N ARG A 28 -9.22 7.15 -6.18
CA ARG A 28 -9.56 7.04 -4.76
C ARG A 28 -10.19 5.69 -4.45
N GLY A 29 -10.13 5.29 -3.19
CA GLY A 29 -10.82 4.11 -2.69
C GLY A 29 -11.24 4.27 -1.23
N GLU A 30 -12.28 3.53 -0.84
CA GLU A 30 -12.83 3.50 0.51
C GLU A 30 -13.44 2.12 0.75
N GLY A 31 -12.93 1.37 1.74
CA GLY A 31 -13.37 -0.01 1.98
C GLY A 31 -13.16 -0.87 0.73
N SER A 32 -14.23 -1.52 0.24
CA SER A 32 -14.19 -2.32 -1.00
C SER A 32 -14.72 -1.56 -2.22
N ARG A 33 -14.60 -0.23 -2.24
CA ARG A 33 -14.97 0.61 -3.39
C ARG A 33 -13.78 1.38 -3.91
N ILE A 34 -13.69 1.51 -5.23
CA ILE A 34 -12.72 2.38 -5.92
C ILE A 34 -13.44 3.25 -6.95
N TRP A 35 -12.86 4.41 -7.25
CA TRP A 35 -13.35 5.33 -8.28
C TRP A 35 -12.21 5.74 -9.20
N ASP A 36 -12.50 5.82 -10.50
CA ASP A 36 -11.54 6.28 -11.51
C ASP A 36 -11.56 7.79 -11.73
N GLN A 37 -10.69 8.29 -12.62
CA GLN A 37 -10.58 9.70 -13.00
C GLN A 37 -11.90 10.31 -13.52
N GLU A 38 -12.83 9.49 -14.02
CA GLU A 38 -14.14 9.92 -14.53
C GLU A 38 -15.26 9.77 -13.47
N ASN A 39 -14.89 9.51 -12.20
CA ASN A 39 -15.78 9.26 -11.07
C ASN A 39 -16.65 7.99 -11.20
N LYS A 40 -16.32 7.06 -12.09
CA LYS A 40 -17.04 5.78 -12.16
C LYS A 40 -16.65 4.90 -10.96
N GLU A 41 -17.65 4.38 -10.27
CA GLU A 41 -17.50 3.52 -9.10
C GLU A 41 -17.37 2.04 -9.49
N TYR A 42 -16.53 1.32 -8.76
CA TYR A 42 -16.38 -0.13 -8.86
C TYR A 42 -16.42 -0.74 -7.44
N ILE A 43 -17.10 -1.88 -7.31
CA ILE A 43 -16.89 -2.77 -6.16
C ILE A 43 -15.62 -3.58 -6.43
N ASP A 44 -14.64 -3.45 -5.55
CA ASP A 44 -13.34 -4.09 -5.67
C ASP A 44 -13.34 -5.48 -5.02
N PHE A 45 -13.57 -6.51 -5.83
CA PHE A 45 -13.33 -7.91 -5.48
C PHE A 45 -11.94 -8.40 -5.89
N ALA A 46 -11.12 -7.58 -6.54
CA ALA A 46 -9.72 -7.91 -6.81
C ALA A 46 -8.85 -7.74 -5.56
N GLY A 47 -9.18 -6.78 -4.69
CA GLY A 47 -8.55 -6.56 -3.39
C GLY A 47 -7.05 -6.28 -3.49
N GLY A 48 -6.61 -5.66 -4.59
CA GLY A 48 -5.19 -5.44 -4.86
C GLY A 48 -4.37 -6.73 -4.98
N ILE A 49 -4.95 -7.80 -5.55
CA ILE A 49 -4.34 -9.14 -5.58
C ILE A 49 -4.20 -9.68 -4.15
N ALA A 50 -5.32 -9.68 -3.43
CA ALA A 50 -5.41 -10.11 -2.02
C ALA A 50 -4.52 -9.32 -1.02
N VAL A 51 -3.98 -8.16 -1.40
CA VAL A 51 -3.16 -7.30 -0.53
C VAL A 51 -4.01 -6.46 0.42
N ASN A 52 -5.12 -5.90 -0.06
CA ASN A 52 -5.93 -4.93 0.67
C ASN A 52 -6.89 -5.62 1.66
N ALA A 53 -6.35 -6.35 2.64
CA ALA A 53 -7.12 -7.14 3.60
C ALA A 53 -8.10 -6.30 4.47
N LEU A 54 -7.82 -5.00 4.65
CA LEU A 54 -8.68 -4.05 5.37
C LEU A 54 -9.44 -3.10 4.43
N GLY A 55 -9.36 -3.31 3.10
CA GLY A 55 -9.87 -2.38 2.10
C GLY A 55 -8.98 -1.15 1.89
N HIS A 56 -9.45 -0.24 1.03
CA HIS A 56 -8.77 1.00 0.66
C HIS A 56 -8.92 2.08 1.74
N ALA A 57 -7.85 2.85 1.97
CA ALA A 57 -7.81 4.00 2.86
C ALA A 57 -8.36 3.74 4.29
N HIS A 58 -8.12 2.54 4.83
CA HIS A 58 -8.64 2.17 6.14
C HIS A 58 -8.14 3.12 7.25
N PRO A 59 -9.02 3.74 8.06
CA PRO A 59 -8.62 4.79 9.01
C PRO A 59 -7.52 4.39 9.99
N VAL A 60 -7.53 3.15 10.47
CA VAL A 60 -6.50 2.63 11.38
C VAL A 60 -5.12 2.60 10.71
N ALA A 61 -5.05 2.19 9.44
CA ALA A 61 -3.78 2.13 8.71
C ALA A 61 -3.27 3.53 8.38
N VAL A 62 -4.14 4.44 7.96
CA VAL A 62 -3.81 5.84 7.68
C VAL A 62 -3.28 6.55 8.93
N ASN A 63 -3.92 6.35 10.07
CA ASN A 63 -3.49 6.94 11.34
C ASN A 63 -2.13 6.39 11.78
N ALA A 64 -1.93 5.07 11.75
CA ALA A 64 -0.67 4.44 12.12
C ALA A 64 0.50 4.90 11.23
N LEU A 65 0.27 5.00 9.91
CA LEU A 65 1.24 5.52 8.96
C LEU A 65 1.61 6.98 9.29
N THR A 66 0.61 7.84 9.46
CA THR A 66 0.82 9.28 9.72
C THR A 66 1.57 9.51 11.01
N GLU A 67 1.20 8.79 12.08
CA GLU A 67 1.87 8.89 13.37
C GLU A 67 3.36 8.54 13.26
N GLN A 68 3.70 7.41 12.66
CA GLN A 68 5.10 6.98 12.55
C GLN A 68 5.89 7.85 11.54
N ALA A 69 5.26 8.29 10.45
CA ALA A 69 5.88 9.17 9.46
C ALA A 69 6.27 10.55 10.04
N THR A 70 5.58 11.03 11.06
CA THR A 70 6.00 12.27 11.73
C THR A 70 7.16 12.08 12.73
N LYS A 71 7.59 10.82 12.97
CA LYS A 71 8.64 10.46 13.93
C LYS A 71 9.91 9.94 13.24
N LEU A 72 9.82 8.84 12.49
CA LEU A 72 10.97 8.15 11.91
C LEU A 72 10.55 7.20 10.77
N TRP A 73 11.22 7.28 9.61
CA TRP A 73 10.90 6.47 8.43
C TRP A 73 11.88 5.31 8.24
N HIS A 74 13.19 5.62 8.25
CA HIS A 74 14.23 4.66 7.89
C HIS A 74 15.57 5.02 8.52
N VAL A 75 16.27 4.01 9.03
CA VAL A 75 17.60 4.13 9.67
C VAL A 75 18.58 3.01 9.25
N GLY A 76 18.22 2.20 8.26
CA GLY A 76 18.91 0.95 7.97
C GLY A 76 18.82 -0.07 9.11
N ASN A 77 19.59 -1.16 9.02
CA ASN A 77 19.60 -2.24 10.02
C ASN A 77 20.78 -2.18 10.99
N GLY A 78 21.60 -1.12 10.93
CA GLY A 78 22.58 -0.84 11.99
C GLY A 78 21.92 -0.41 13.31
N TYR A 79 20.66 0.03 13.24
CA TYR A 79 19.83 0.42 14.37
C TYR A 79 18.47 -0.29 14.27
N THR A 80 17.96 -0.77 15.41
CA THR A 80 16.58 -1.27 15.50
C THR A 80 15.60 -0.13 15.80
N ASN A 81 14.30 -0.42 15.81
CA ASN A 81 13.26 0.53 16.21
C ASN A 81 12.11 -0.18 16.95
N GLU A 82 11.33 0.57 17.72
CA GLU A 82 10.23 -0.02 18.50
C GLU A 82 9.14 -0.65 17.63
N PRO A 83 8.68 -0.05 16.50
CA PRO A 83 7.70 -0.68 15.62
C PRO A 83 8.11 -2.08 15.12
N VAL A 84 9.35 -2.25 14.65
CA VAL A 84 9.81 -3.55 14.14
C VAL A 84 9.88 -4.63 15.23
N LEU A 85 10.26 -4.27 16.45
CA LEU A 85 10.28 -5.19 17.59
C LEU A 85 8.88 -5.56 18.07
N ARG A 86 7.94 -4.59 18.10
CA ARG A 86 6.52 -4.86 18.43
C ARG A 86 5.89 -5.81 17.43
N LEU A 87 6.12 -5.60 16.13
CA LEU A 87 5.62 -6.48 15.08
C LEU A 87 6.25 -7.87 15.16
N ALA A 88 7.56 -7.96 15.38
CA ALA A 88 8.24 -9.25 15.58
C ALA A 88 7.62 -10.03 16.73
N LYS A 89 7.39 -9.37 17.86
CA LYS A 89 6.75 -9.97 19.04
C LYS A 89 5.34 -10.49 18.72
N GLN A 90 4.51 -9.69 18.06
CA GLN A 90 3.16 -10.11 17.65
C GLN A 90 3.20 -11.36 16.78
N LEU A 91 4.12 -11.43 15.82
CA LEU A 91 4.25 -12.60 14.95
C LEU A 91 4.70 -13.85 15.73
N THR A 92 5.67 -13.72 16.63
CA THR A 92 6.16 -14.85 17.43
C THR A 92 5.12 -15.34 18.44
N GLU A 93 4.28 -14.45 18.98
CA GLU A 93 3.25 -14.83 19.97
C GLU A 93 2.02 -15.49 19.32
N ASN A 94 1.75 -15.24 18.04
CA ASN A 94 0.55 -15.71 17.34
C ASN A 94 0.83 -16.80 16.31
N THR A 95 2.07 -17.30 16.24
CA THR A 95 2.48 -18.36 15.31
C THR A 95 3.44 -19.33 15.99
N PHE A 96 3.95 -20.31 15.23
CA PHE A 96 4.99 -21.22 15.73
C PHE A 96 6.40 -20.60 15.77
N ALA A 97 6.57 -19.37 15.25
CA ALA A 97 7.89 -18.80 15.02
C ALA A 97 8.55 -18.33 16.32
N ASP A 98 9.83 -18.64 16.49
CA ASP A 98 10.64 -18.11 17.60
C ASP A 98 11.29 -16.75 17.27
N LYS A 99 11.54 -16.48 15.98
CA LYS A 99 12.24 -15.28 15.46
C LYS A 99 11.72 -14.91 14.07
N VAL A 100 11.94 -13.65 13.67
CA VAL A 100 11.45 -13.08 12.40
C VAL A 100 12.53 -12.24 11.71
N PHE A 101 12.48 -12.17 10.38
CA PHE A 101 13.21 -11.24 9.51
C PHE A 101 12.20 -10.48 8.63
N PHE A 102 12.44 -9.18 8.35
CA PHE A 102 11.54 -8.32 7.55
C PHE A 102 12.19 -7.88 6.23
N CYS A 103 11.40 -7.82 5.15
CA CYS A 103 11.81 -7.45 3.79
C CYS A 103 10.69 -6.75 2.99
N ASN A 104 10.91 -6.44 1.70
CA ASN A 104 10.00 -5.69 0.84
C ASN A 104 9.98 -6.24 -0.60
N SER A 105 8.86 -6.79 -1.05
CA SER A 105 8.65 -7.29 -2.42
C SER A 105 7.42 -6.67 -3.04
#